data_AF-A5D0V4-F1
#
_entry.id   AF-A5D0V4-F1
#
_cell.length_a   1.000
_cell.length_b   1.000
_cell.length_c   1.000
_cell.angle_alpha   90.00
_cell.angle_beta   90.00
_cell.angle_gamma   90.00
#
_symmetry.space_group_name_H-M   'P 1'
#
loop_
_entity.id
_entity.type
_entity.pdbx_description
1 polymer ?
#
loop_
_entity_poly.entity_id
_entity_poly.type
_entity_poly.pdbx_seq_one_letter_code
_entity_poly.pdbx_strand_id
1 'polypeptide(L)'
;MLSKKHKCPQCEAEAMEERNAEGGEKPAPHFACSSCGSRWNKEDMEYCPGCGELKPAGEFEELIICRSAVGFYVCRSCYGKIV
;
A
#
# COMPACT_ATOMS: atom_id res chain seq x y z
N MET A 1 0.09 20.90 -9.37
CA MET A 1 -0.60 19.89 -8.54
C MET A 1 0.12 18.56 -8.76
N LEU A 2 0.88 18.07 -7.79
CA LEU A 2 1.58 16.78 -7.91
C LEU A 2 0.57 15.65 -7.69
N SER A 3 0.11 15.00 -8.76
CA SER A 3 -0.58 13.72 -8.65
C SER A 3 0.45 12.70 -8.16
N LYS A 4 0.41 12.29 -6.88
CA LYS A 4 1.25 11.20 -6.38
C LYS A 4 0.90 9.94 -7.16
N LYS A 5 1.86 9.40 -7.92
CA LYS A 5 1.71 8.14 -8.65
C LYS A 5 1.75 6.99 -7.65
N HIS A 6 0.66 6.23 -7.55
CA HIS A 6 0.61 5.02 -6.74
C HIS A 6 0.73 3.80 -7.64
N LYS A 7 1.41 2.75 -7.18
CA LYS A 7 1.46 1.48 -7.91
C LYS A 7 0.32 0.57 -7.44
N CYS A 8 -0.24 -0.18 -8.39
CA CYS A 8 -1.18 -1.23 -8.10
C CYS A 8 -0.48 -2.37 -7.36
N PRO A 9 -0.99 -2.83 -6.20
CA PRO A 9 -0.39 -3.94 -5.48
C PRO A 9 -0.51 -5.27 -6.24
N GLN A 10 -1.51 -5.42 -7.12
CA GLN A 10 -1.75 -6.66 -7.86
C GLN A 10 -0.91 -6.82 -9.13
N CYS A 11 -0.64 -5.72 -9.85
CA CYS A 11 0.02 -5.79 -11.16
C CYS A 11 1.14 -4.76 -11.36
N GLU A 12 1.48 -4.00 -10.32
CA GLU A 12 2.54 -2.97 -10.29
C GLU A 12 2.35 -1.79 -11.27
N ALA A 13 1.32 -1.82 -12.11
CA ALA A 13 0.96 -0.72 -13.00
C ALA A 13 0.55 0.53 -12.20
N GLU A 14 0.58 1.69 -12.86
CA GLU A 14 0.13 2.93 -12.23
C GLU A 14 -1.36 2.87 -11.89
N ALA A 15 -1.69 3.26 -10.66
CA ALA A 15 -3.02 3.40 -10.14
C ALA A 15 -3.34 4.89 -9.96
N MET A 16 -4.59 5.25 -10.25
CA MET A 16 -5.07 6.61 -10.14
C MET A 16 -5.85 6.78 -8.83
N GLU A 17 -5.64 7.90 -8.14
CA GLU A 17 -6.48 8.26 -6.99
C GLU A 17 -7.84 8.74 -7.53
N GLU A 18 -8.91 8.01 -7.19
CA GLU A 18 -10.29 8.42 -7.49
C GLU A 18 -10.70 9.47 -6.45
N ARG A 19 -11.17 10.64 -6.91
CA ARG A 19 -11.79 11.62 -6.01
C ARG A 19 -13.22 11.19 -5.71
N ASN A 20 -13.54 11.06 -4.43
CA ASN A 20 -14.91 10.80 -3.99
C ASN A 20 -15.84 11.91 -4.49
N ALA A 21 -16.98 11.53 -5.05
CA ALA A 21 -18.09 12.46 -5.21
C ALA A 21 -18.62 12.80 -3.82
N GLU A 22 -18.71 14.09 -3.50
CA GLU A 22 -19.23 14.57 -2.21
C GLU A 22 -20.67 14.03 -2.01
N GLY A 23 -20.89 13.22 -0.97
CA GLY A 23 -22.25 12.84 -0.52
C GLY A 23 -22.66 11.37 -0.57
N GLY A 24 -21.74 10.41 -0.75
CA GLY A 24 -22.05 8.97 -0.65
C GLY A 24 -21.82 8.40 0.75
N GLU A 25 -22.82 7.69 1.29
CA GLU A 25 -22.83 7.05 2.63
C GLU A 25 -21.77 5.95 2.84
N LYS A 26 -20.91 5.69 1.85
CA LYS A 26 -19.75 4.79 1.91
C LYS A 26 -18.54 5.49 1.27
N PRO A 27 -17.33 5.39 1.85
CA PRO A 27 -16.14 5.86 1.15
C PRO A 27 -15.99 5.02 -0.13
N ALA A 28 -15.97 5.69 -1.28
CA ALA A 28 -15.61 5.01 -2.53
C ALA A 28 -14.12 4.61 -2.45
N PRO A 29 -13.69 3.53 -3.15
CA PRO A 29 -12.29 3.19 -3.24
C PRO A 29 -11.48 4.39 -3.70
N HIS A 30 -10.48 4.75 -2.90
CA HIS A 30 -9.63 5.89 -3.18
C HIS A 30 -8.64 5.64 -4.32
N PHE A 31 -8.36 4.39 -4.65
CA PHE A 31 -7.45 4.03 -5.72
C PHE A 31 -8.07 3.01 -6.68
N ALA A 32 -7.83 3.22 -7.97
CA ALA A 32 -8.19 2.28 -9.03
C ALA A 32 -7.03 2.06 -10.00
N CYS A 33 -6.78 0.79 -10.33
CA CYS A 33 -5.84 0.41 -11.38
C CYS A 33 -6.55 0.29 -12.72
N SER A 34 -6.15 1.10 -13.71
CA SER A 34 -6.67 1.02 -15.07
C SER A 34 -6.20 -0.22 -15.84
N SER A 35 -5.09 -0.84 -15.42
CA SER A 35 -4.52 -2.01 -16.10
C SER A 35 -5.17 -3.33 -15.71
N CYS A 36 -5.47 -3.54 -14.42
CA CYS A 36 -6.07 -4.81 -13.94
C CYS A 36 -7.48 -4.65 -13.37
N GLY A 37 -8.01 -3.43 -13.26
CA GLY A 37 -9.34 -3.15 -12.71
C GLY A 37 -9.45 -3.26 -11.19
N SER A 38 -8.35 -3.58 -10.49
CA SER A 38 -8.35 -3.64 -9.02
C SER A 38 -8.65 -2.27 -8.41
N ARG A 39 -9.39 -2.27 -7.30
CA ARG A 39 -9.78 -1.08 -6.53
C ARG A 39 -9.53 -1.32 -5.05
N TRP A 40 -9.04 -0.30 -4.35
CA TRP A 40 -8.77 -0.41 -2.91
C TRP A 40 -8.91 0.95 -2.22
N ASN A 41 -9.21 0.91 -0.92
CA ASN A 41 -9.29 2.11 -0.10
C ASN A 41 -7.90 2.53 0.37
N LYS A 42 -7.76 3.82 0.67
CA LYS A 42 -6.53 4.38 1.22
C LYS A 42 -6.34 4.02 2.69
N GLU A 43 -7.43 3.78 3.41
CA GLU A 43 -7.42 3.32 4.81
C GLU A 43 -6.90 1.88 4.96
N ASP A 44 -7.03 1.06 3.92
CA ASP A 44 -6.52 -0.32 3.88
C ASP A 44 -5.04 -0.41 3.46
N MET A 45 -4.36 0.74 3.36
CA MET A 45 -2.99 0.85 2.87
C MET A 45 -2.08 1.48 3.91
N GLU A 46 -0.88 0.91 4.08
CA GLU A 46 0.13 1.38 5.02
C GLU A 46 1.46 1.66 4.30
N TYR A 47 2.26 2.58 4.85
CA TYR A 47 3.59 2.88 4.31
C TYR A 47 4.61 1.88 4.84
N CYS A 48 5.30 1.20 3.93
CA CYS A 48 6.40 0.32 4.31
C CYS A 48 7.63 1.14 4.72
N PRO A 49 8.15 1.02 5.96
CA PRO A 49 9.35 1.75 6.38
C PRO A 49 10.61 1.28 5.64
N GLY A 50 10.60 0.07 5.08
CA GLY A 50 11.73 -0.49 4.33
C GLY A 50 11.90 0.07 2.91
N CYS A 51 10.80 0.33 2.20
CA CYS A 51 10.87 0.85 0.81
C CYS A 51 10.20 2.22 0.60
N GLY A 52 9.49 2.74 1.61
CA GLY A 52 8.76 4.00 1.52
C GLY A 52 7.53 3.98 0.60
N GLU A 53 7.15 2.81 0.06
CA GLU A 53 5.97 2.66 -0.79
C GLU A 53 4.72 2.33 0.04
N LEU A 54 3.55 2.77 -0.46
CA LEU A 54 2.24 2.37 0.06
C LEU A 54 1.97 0.91 -0.34
N LYS A 55 1.62 0.06 0.62
CA LYS A 55 1.29 -1.36 0.41
C LYS A 55 0.00 -1.72 1.15
N PRO A 56 -0.73 -2.75 0.73
CA PRO A 56 -1.89 -3.22 1.47
C PRO A 56 -1.49 -3.62 2.89
N ALA A 57 -2.27 -3.23 3.90
CA ALA A 57 -1.98 -3.53 5.31
C ALA A 57 -1.77 -5.05 5.56
N GLY A 58 -2.51 -5.90 4.85
CA GLY A 58 -2.38 -7.36 4.92
C GLY A 58 -1.11 -7.96 4.29
N GLU A 59 -0.22 -7.14 3.71
CA GLU A 59 1.07 -7.55 3.15
C GLU A 59 2.25 -7.24 4.08
N PHE A 60 2.03 -6.87 5.33
CA PHE A 60 3.09 -6.57 6.29
C PHE A 60 3.44 -7.80 7.14
N GLU A 61 4.73 -7.97 7.38
CA GLU A 61 5.29 -9.03 8.22
C GLU A 61 6.18 -8.38 9.30
N GLU A 62 6.19 -8.98 10.50
CA GLU A 62 7.05 -8.55 11.58
C GLU A 62 8.48 -9.05 11.36
N LEU A 63 9.41 -8.12 11.19
CA LEU A 63 10.84 -8.38 11.14
C LEU A 63 11.45 -8.19 12.53
N ILE A 64 11.78 -9.31 13.19
CA ILE A 64 12.47 -9.33 14.47
C ILE A 64 13.98 -9.43 14.21
N ILE A 65 14.72 -8.34 14.43
CA ILE A 65 16.17 -8.35 14.30
C ILE A 65 16.78 -8.75 15.66
N CYS A 66 17.26 -9.98 15.75
CA CYS A 66 17.70 -10.65 16.99
C CYS A 66 18.78 -9.91 17.81
N ARG A 67 19.46 -8.89 17.26
CA ARG A 67 20.46 -8.09 17.99
C ARG A 67 19.89 -6.86 18.69
N SER A 68 18.70 -6.40 18.31
CA SER A 68 18.16 -5.11 18.75
C SER A 68 16.92 -5.23 19.64
N ALA A 69 16.24 -6.39 19.64
CA ALA A 69 14.91 -6.57 20.26
C ALA A 69 13.84 -5.55 19.78
N VAL A 70 14.11 -4.85 18.67
CA VAL A 70 13.18 -3.94 18.00
C VAL A 70 12.56 -4.70 16.83
N GLY A 71 11.24 -4.87 16.88
CA GLY A 71 10.44 -5.38 15.77
C GLY A 71 10.06 -4.24 14.83
N PHE A 72 10.21 -4.44 13.52
CA PHE A 72 9.70 -3.53 12.49
C PHE A 72 8.67 -4.27 11.64
N TYR A 73 7.55 -3.63 11.34
CA TYR A 73 6.60 -4.15 10.35
C TYR A 73 7.00 -3.64 8.97
N VAL A 74 7.36 -4.55 8.07
CA VAL A 74 7.77 -4.25 6.69
C VAL A 74 6.91 -5.05 5.72
N CYS A 75 6.74 -4.57 4.49
CA CYS A 75 6.01 -5.35 3.48
C CYS A 75 6.74 -6.66 3.16
N ARG A 76 6.01 -7.70 2.74
CA ARG A 76 6.52 -9.04 2.37
C ARG A 76 7.71 -8.98 1.41
N SER A 77 7.69 -8.06 0.45
CA SER A 77 8.80 -7.87 -0.49
C SER A 77 10.08 -7.36 0.18
N CYS A 78 9.96 -6.46 1.16
CA CYS A 78 11.09 -6.01 1.97
C CYS A 78 11.54 -7.10 2.94
N TYR A 79 10.59 -7.80 3.56
CA TYR A 79 10.86 -8.91 4.47
C TYR A 79 11.73 -9.98 3.79
N GLY A 80 11.31 -10.50 2.63
CA GLY A 80 12.02 -11.55 1.89
C GLY A 80 13.36 -11.14 1.25
N LYS A 81 13.80 -9.89 1.40
CA LYS A 81 15.18 -9.48 1.05
C LYS A 81 16.15 -9.62 2.22
N ILE A 82 15.62 -9.75 3.43
CA ILE A 82 16.38 -9.76 4.68
C ILE A 82 16.55 -11.19 5.20
N VAL A 83 15.50 -12.01 5.06
CA VAL A 83 15.51 -13.46 5.35
C VAL A 83 15.92 -14.24 4.11
#